data_AF-A0A955NQY7-F1
#
_entry.id   AF-A0A955NQY7-F1
#
_cell.length_a   1.000
_cell.length_b   1.000
_cell.length_c   1.000
_cell.angle_alpha   90.00
_cell.angle_beta   90.00
_cell.angle_gamma   90.00
#
_symmetry.space_group_name_H-M   'P 1'
#
loop_
_entity.id
_entity.type
_entity.pdbx_description
1 polymer ?
#
loop_
_entity_poly.entity_id
_entity_poly.type
_entity_poly.pdbx_seq_one_letter_code
_entity_poly.pdbx_strand_id
1 'polypeptide(L)'
;MRPSPRARKWFKRILWTFVSLIVLLFLVVYFLFLLPFWGMPFNGQRHTRVPITPEWALECWLWEDDHNTAEFVDEILEGYREHDIPVRTIVLDSPWSTRYNDFIVDEDRYPKPEEWFRGKQEEGYRIVLWMTNMVDSQSKDTKIQDSSDWFREASEKGYLAGGDYQVRWWKGRGGFIDYTNPEAMKWWRGLQQNVFDWGIDGWKLDGAATFFSSMLGKVPIPYQKTHQGWMTTRKYMDHYYRDEYEHGLTQNPEFVTLARSIDRPFTHPEGFAPFDAAPVTWVGDQRHTWKSGEVHDESDPGKGDLVREGDEGIEEALRDILHAGDLGYCVIGSDVAGFSGNEIPPRLYIRWAQFSTFCGLFLNGGHGERRLWKRSEQEMEIIRRFSWLHTELVPYMYSLVVACHNGGPPLMRPVEGDYHYLFGDSFLVAPIYRDSLEREVHLPAGEWRYFFDDREVIEGPTKLTREYPLEEFPVYVREGSIVPMDVKRAYTGIGDASSENYLTLNLYPDTKSPSTFEFHSEESAGPGLIEMK
;
A
#
# COMPACT_ATOMS: atom_id res chain seq x y z
N MET A 1 40.48 42.27 32.69
CA MET A 1 41.51 41.32 33.17
C MET A 1 41.48 40.07 32.30
N ARG A 2 42.62 39.65 31.72
CA ARG A 2 42.68 38.40 30.92
C ARG A 2 42.84 37.19 31.86
N PRO A 3 42.10 36.09 31.66
CA PRO A 3 42.17 34.93 32.55
C PRO A 3 43.56 34.27 32.53
N SER A 4 43.99 33.75 33.68
CA SER A 4 45.33 33.16 33.84
C SER A 4 45.54 31.95 32.91
N PRO A 5 46.78 31.64 32.51
CA PRO A 5 47.08 30.49 31.65
C PRO A 5 46.55 29.15 32.21
N ARG A 6 46.53 29.00 33.55
CA ARG A 6 45.96 27.82 34.22
C ARG A 6 44.44 27.78 34.11
N ALA A 7 43.75 28.91 34.30
CA ALA A 7 42.29 28.99 34.13
C ALA A 7 41.87 28.70 32.68
N ARG A 8 42.62 29.20 31.69
CA ARG A 8 42.39 28.87 30.27
C ARG A 8 42.60 27.38 29.97
N LYS A 9 43.63 26.75 30.53
CA LYS A 9 43.90 25.31 30.36
C LYS A 9 42.82 24.45 31.01
N TRP A 10 42.33 24.85 32.18
CA TRP A 10 41.25 24.17 32.89
C TRP A 10 39.90 24.31 32.19
N PHE A 11 39.55 25.52 31.75
CA PHE A 11 38.34 25.76 30.95
C PHE A 11 38.36 24.96 29.63
N LYS A 12 39.50 24.95 28.92
CA LYS A 12 39.67 24.10 27.73
C LYS A 12 39.45 22.61 28.04
N ARG A 13 39.95 22.10 29.17
CA ARG A 13 39.73 20.71 29.57
C ARG A 13 38.25 20.39 29.82
N ILE A 14 37.54 21.24 30.56
CA ILE A 14 36.10 21.08 30.80
C ILE A 14 35.32 21.09 29.49
N LEU A 15 35.63 22.06 28.62
CA LEU A 15 34.99 22.16 27.30
C LEU A 15 35.25 20.89 26.47
N TRP A 16 36.50 20.38 26.44
CA TRP A 16 36.83 19.14 25.75
C TRP A 16 36.12 17.92 26.34
N THR A 17 36.03 17.81 27.67
CA THR A 17 35.26 16.73 28.31
C THR A 17 33.78 16.81 27.95
N PHE A 18 33.18 18.00 28.01
CA PHE A 18 31.78 18.21 27.66
C PHE A 18 31.50 17.89 26.18
N VAL A 19 32.34 18.37 25.26
CA VAL A 19 32.26 18.04 23.84
C VAL A 19 32.41 16.53 23.61
N SER A 20 33.34 15.88 24.31
CA SER A 20 33.53 14.42 24.20
C SER A 20 32.31 13.64 24.67
N LEU A 21 31.65 14.09 25.75
CA LEU A 21 30.41 13.48 26.24
C LEU A 21 29.25 13.65 25.26
N ILE A 22 29.12 14.82 24.62
CA ILE A 22 28.11 15.05 23.58
C ILE A 22 28.37 14.15 22.38
N VAL A 23 29.62 14.07 21.92
CA VAL A 23 30.00 13.19 20.79
C VAL A 23 29.70 11.73 21.14
N LEU A 24 30.03 11.28 22.36
CA LEU A 24 29.72 9.94 22.81
C LEU A 24 28.20 9.68 22.84
N LEU A 25 27.42 10.61 23.39
CA LEU A 25 25.95 10.50 23.43
C LEU A 25 25.37 10.44 22.00
N PHE A 26 25.86 11.28 21.09
CA PHE A 26 25.45 11.27 19.69
C PHE A 26 25.78 9.92 19.03
N LEU A 27 26.99 9.39 19.22
CA LEU A 27 27.37 8.09 18.68
C LEU A 27 26.50 6.97 19.26
N VAL A 28 26.17 7.01 20.56
CA VAL A 28 25.28 6.04 21.20
C VAL A 28 23.88 6.11 20.59
N VAL A 29 23.28 7.30 20.47
CA VAL A 29 21.95 7.48 19.85
C VAL A 29 21.97 7.04 18.39
N TYR A 30 23.00 7.40 17.64
CA TYR A 30 23.12 7.05 16.24
C TYR A 30 23.22 5.54 16.04
N PHE A 31 24.17 4.87 16.70
CA PHE A 31 24.38 3.43 16.49
C PHE A 31 23.32 2.54 17.15
N LEU A 32 22.66 2.99 18.22
CA LEU A 32 21.61 2.21 18.88
C LEU A 32 20.21 2.46 18.32
N PHE A 33 19.94 3.61 17.69
CA PHE A 33 18.60 3.96 17.23
C PHE A 33 18.57 4.46 15.78
N LEU A 34 19.30 5.52 15.43
CA LEU A 34 19.17 6.14 14.10
C LEU A 34 19.60 5.20 12.96
N LEU A 35 20.80 4.62 13.06
CA LEU A 35 21.30 3.66 12.07
C LEU A 35 20.41 2.41 11.95
N PRO A 36 20.02 1.72 13.03
CA PRO A 36 19.25 0.48 12.90
C PRO A 36 17.78 0.66 12.50
N PHE A 37 17.14 1.76 12.87
CA PHE A 37 15.75 2.05 12.45
C PHE A 37 15.67 2.75 11.11
N TRP A 38 16.45 3.83 10.95
CA TRP A 38 16.37 4.67 9.77
C TRP A 38 17.37 4.28 8.71
N GLY A 39 18.49 3.63 9.04
CA GLY A 39 19.50 3.22 8.06
C GLY A 39 20.34 4.36 7.48
N MET A 40 20.13 5.60 7.92
CA MET A 40 20.85 6.77 7.41
C MET A 40 22.35 6.71 7.77
N PRO A 41 23.25 7.12 6.86
CA PRO A 41 23.03 7.56 5.47
C PRO A 41 23.11 6.41 4.44
N PHE A 42 23.15 5.16 4.86
CA PHE A 42 23.44 3.99 4.02
C PHE A 42 22.20 3.40 3.32
N ASN A 43 21.16 4.22 3.09
CA ASN A 43 19.89 3.78 2.49
C ASN A 43 19.82 3.89 0.98
N GLY A 44 20.85 4.39 0.29
CA GLY A 44 20.78 4.62 -1.16
C GLY A 44 20.33 3.40 -1.97
N GLN A 45 20.62 2.19 -1.48
CA GLN A 45 20.17 0.91 -2.05
C GLN A 45 18.64 0.69 -2.02
N ARG A 46 17.87 1.53 -1.33
CA ARG A 46 16.40 1.43 -1.23
C ARG A 46 15.67 2.36 -2.20
N HIS A 47 16.40 3.29 -2.83
CA HIS A 47 15.88 4.24 -3.82
C HIS A 47 16.27 3.83 -5.24
N THR A 48 16.28 2.52 -5.49
CA THR A 48 16.44 1.95 -6.82
C THR A 48 15.13 2.09 -7.61
N ARG A 49 15.10 1.53 -8.83
CA ARG A 49 13.90 1.54 -9.67
C ARG A 49 12.79 0.76 -9.00
N VAL A 50 11.59 1.34 -9.00
CA VAL A 50 10.35 0.63 -8.69
C VAL A 50 10.13 -0.49 -9.72
N PRO A 51 9.59 -1.67 -9.34
CA PRO A 51 9.24 -2.70 -10.31
C PRO A 51 8.16 -2.23 -11.28
N ILE A 52 8.05 -2.90 -12.43
CA ILE A 52 6.88 -2.76 -13.29
C ILE A 52 5.75 -3.53 -12.64
N THR A 53 4.70 -2.83 -12.25
CA THR A 53 3.44 -3.39 -11.77
C THR A 53 2.64 -3.91 -12.96
N PRO A 54 2.18 -5.16 -12.94
CA PRO A 54 1.40 -5.71 -14.04
C PRO A 54 0.01 -5.06 -14.14
N GLU A 55 -0.60 -5.06 -15.33
CA GLU A 55 -1.85 -4.34 -15.58
C GLU A 55 -2.98 -4.79 -14.65
N TRP A 56 -3.08 -6.12 -14.41
CA TRP A 56 -4.12 -6.68 -13.53
C TRP A 56 -4.04 -6.13 -12.10
N ALA A 57 -2.85 -5.75 -11.63
CA ALA A 57 -2.65 -5.24 -10.28
C ALA A 57 -3.04 -3.77 -10.14
N LEU A 58 -3.28 -3.07 -11.26
CA LEU A 58 -3.80 -1.70 -11.33
C LEU A 58 -5.34 -1.67 -11.46
N GLU A 59 -6.00 -2.81 -11.62
CA GLU A 59 -7.46 -2.92 -11.56
C GLU A 59 -7.96 -2.90 -10.10
N CYS A 60 -9.28 -2.99 -9.87
CA CYS A 60 -9.84 -2.98 -8.52
C CYS A 60 -9.55 -4.27 -7.72
N TRP A 61 -9.14 -4.09 -6.46
CA TRP A 61 -8.90 -5.16 -5.49
C TRP A 61 -10.04 -5.20 -4.46
N LEU A 62 -10.36 -6.40 -3.97
CA LEU A 62 -11.36 -6.64 -2.94
C LEU A 62 -10.78 -7.48 -1.80
N TRP A 63 -11.11 -7.14 -0.57
CA TRP A 63 -10.81 -7.96 0.61
C TRP A 63 -11.77 -7.69 1.78
N GLU A 64 -11.74 -8.55 2.79
CA GLU A 64 -12.45 -8.37 4.05
C GLU A 64 -11.69 -9.12 5.14
N ASP A 65 -11.88 -8.73 6.41
CA ASP A 65 -11.12 -9.27 7.55
C ASP A 65 -12.03 -9.88 8.63
N ASP A 66 -13.32 -10.08 8.34
CA ASP A 66 -14.32 -10.47 9.34
C ASP A 66 -14.68 -11.96 9.25
N HIS A 67 -14.85 -12.54 8.05
CA HIS A 67 -15.32 -13.91 7.86
C HIS A 67 -14.17 -14.86 7.51
N ASN A 68 -13.34 -14.49 6.53
CA ASN A 68 -12.19 -15.23 6.04
C ASN A 68 -12.52 -16.68 5.67
N THR A 69 -13.51 -16.87 4.78
CA THR A 69 -13.95 -18.18 4.26
C THR A 69 -14.20 -18.15 2.74
N ALA A 70 -14.07 -19.31 2.09
CA ALA A 70 -14.41 -19.48 0.68
C ALA A 70 -15.86 -19.09 0.38
N GLU A 71 -16.82 -19.53 1.21
CA GLU A 71 -18.25 -19.24 1.04
C GLU A 71 -18.52 -17.73 1.01
N PHE A 72 -17.91 -16.97 1.93
CA PHE A 72 -18.11 -15.53 1.97
C PHE A 72 -17.43 -14.81 0.80
N VAL A 73 -16.23 -15.26 0.40
CA VAL A 73 -15.56 -14.74 -0.79
C VAL A 73 -16.40 -15.03 -2.05
N ASP A 74 -17.00 -16.21 -2.16
CA ASP A 74 -17.89 -16.56 -3.27
C ASP A 74 -19.16 -15.70 -3.28
N GLU A 75 -19.81 -15.52 -2.11
CA GLU A 75 -20.97 -14.64 -1.95
C GLU A 75 -20.63 -13.21 -2.40
N ILE A 76 -19.49 -12.67 -1.92
CA ILE A 76 -19.17 -11.29 -2.19
C ILE A 76 -18.87 -11.07 -3.67
N LEU A 77 -18.07 -11.93 -4.29
CA LEU A 77 -17.73 -11.84 -5.72
C LEU A 77 -18.96 -11.98 -6.61
N GLU A 78 -19.85 -12.92 -6.29
CA GLU A 78 -21.08 -13.10 -7.03
C GLU A 78 -21.94 -11.83 -6.98
N GLY A 79 -22.10 -11.23 -5.80
CA GLY A 79 -22.87 -9.99 -5.70
C GLY A 79 -22.18 -8.79 -6.38
N TYR A 80 -20.85 -8.69 -6.38
CA TYR A 80 -20.14 -7.67 -7.17
C TYR A 80 -20.39 -7.86 -8.67
N ARG A 81 -20.36 -9.11 -9.15
CA ARG A 81 -20.67 -9.47 -10.53
C ARG A 81 -22.12 -9.17 -10.92
N GLU A 82 -23.09 -9.51 -10.06
CA GLU A 82 -24.52 -9.24 -10.28
C GLU A 82 -24.83 -7.73 -10.38
N HIS A 83 -24.07 -6.91 -9.67
CA HIS A 83 -24.26 -5.45 -9.63
C HIS A 83 -23.33 -4.69 -10.59
N ASP A 84 -22.54 -5.40 -11.41
CA ASP A 84 -21.58 -4.85 -12.37
C ASP A 84 -20.53 -3.95 -11.71
N ILE A 85 -19.92 -4.41 -10.61
CA ILE A 85 -18.82 -3.72 -9.92
C ILE A 85 -17.52 -4.47 -10.23
N PRO A 86 -16.47 -3.81 -10.75
CA PRO A 86 -15.27 -4.50 -11.18
C PRO A 86 -14.44 -4.94 -9.98
N VAL A 87 -13.97 -6.18 -10.03
CA VAL A 87 -12.98 -6.76 -9.12
C VAL A 87 -12.09 -7.66 -9.96
N ARG A 88 -10.78 -7.44 -9.89
CA ARG A 88 -9.78 -8.30 -10.51
C ARG A 88 -9.03 -9.13 -9.48
N THR A 89 -8.70 -8.52 -8.34
CA THR A 89 -7.83 -9.13 -7.33
C THR A 89 -8.58 -9.32 -6.03
N ILE A 90 -8.36 -10.46 -5.38
CA ILE A 90 -8.89 -10.77 -4.06
C ILE A 90 -7.72 -10.93 -3.11
N VAL A 91 -7.74 -10.21 -1.98
CA VAL A 91 -6.82 -10.49 -0.87
C VAL A 91 -7.53 -11.40 0.13
N LEU A 92 -6.93 -12.55 0.44
CA LEU A 92 -7.35 -13.37 1.56
C LEU A 92 -6.52 -12.99 2.78
N ASP A 93 -7.16 -12.31 3.73
CA ASP A 93 -6.52 -11.96 5.00
C ASP A 93 -6.54 -13.14 5.97
N SER A 94 -6.03 -12.88 7.15
CA SER A 94 -5.86 -13.84 8.21
C SER A 94 -7.15 -14.11 8.99
N PRO A 95 -7.42 -15.36 9.40
CA PRO A 95 -6.64 -16.55 9.14
C PRO A 95 -7.16 -17.34 7.93
N TRP A 96 -6.26 -17.74 7.03
CA TRP A 96 -6.54 -18.67 5.92
C TRP A 96 -5.79 -20.00 6.05
N SER A 97 -4.76 -20.06 6.89
CA SER A 97 -3.90 -21.23 7.11
C SER A 97 -4.09 -21.88 8.49
N THR A 98 -3.64 -23.13 8.67
CA THR A 98 -3.85 -23.88 9.92
C THR A 98 -3.08 -23.31 11.11
N ARG A 99 -1.91 -22.72 10.85
CA ARG A 99 -1.13 -21.86 11.74
C ARG A 99 -0.71 -20.62 10.95
N TYR A 100 -0.35 -19.54 11.65
CA TYR A 100 0.21 -18.39 10.97
C TYR A 100 1.47 -18.76 10.20
N ASN A 101 1.44 -18.57 8.87
CA ASN A 101 2.55 -18.80 7.96
C ASN A 101 3.10 -20.25 7.92
N ASP A 102 2.28 -21.26 8.18
CA ASP A 102 2.64 -22.65 7.85
C ASP A 102 2.30 -23.03 6.40
N PHE A 103 1.56 -22.15 5.70
CA PHE A 103 1.13 -22.28 4.31
C PHE A 103 0.34 -23.57 4.03
N ILE A 104 -0.33 -24.10 5.05
CA ILE A 104 -1.30 -25.19 4.92
C ILE A 104 -2.68 -24.55 5.03
N VAL A 105 -3.43 -24.50 3.94
CA VAL A 105 -4.76 -23.88 3.92
C VAL A 105 -5.71 -24.62 4.86
N ASP A 106 -6.47 -23.88 5.66
CA ASP A 106 -7.48 -24.45 6.53
C ASP A 106 -8.71 -24.87 5.72
N GLU A 107 -8.86 -26.17 5.49
CA GLU A 107 -9.99 -26.73 4.74
C GLU A 107 -11.36 -26.50 5.39
N ASP A 108 -11.43 -26.15 6.67
CA ASP A 108 -12.70 -25.79 7.31
C ASP A 108 -13.18 -24.41 6.81
N ARG A 109 -12.24 -23.54 6.42
CA ARG A 109 -12.50 -22.19 5.88
C ARG A 109 -12.56 -22.19 4.36
N TYR A 110 -11.69 -22.97 3.72
CA TYR A 110 -11.56 -23.09 2.27
C TYR A 110 -11.63 -24.57 1.86
N PRO A 111 -12.83 -25.17 1.79
CA PRO A 111 -12.99 -26.58 1.45
C PRO A 111 -12.44 -26.88 0.05
N LYS A 112 -11.70 -27.99 -0.07
CA LYS A 112 -11.03 -28.40 -1.31
C LYS A 112 -10.20 -27.25 -1.93
N PRO A 113 -9.20 -26.74 -1.20
CA PRO A 113 -8.58 -25.47 -1.53
C PRO A 113 -7.92 -25.48 -2.91
N GLU A 114 -7.29 -26.58 -3.35
CA GLU A 114 -6.76 -26.68 -4.72
C GLU A 114 -7.83 -26.41 -5.79
N GLU A 115 -9.01 -27.03 -5.68
CA GLU A 115 -10.13 -26.82 -6.62
C GLU A 115 -10.61 -25.37 -6.56
N TRP A 116 -10.70 -24.79 -5.36
CA TRP A 116 -11.21 -23.43 -5.16
C TRP A 116 -10.25 -22.36 -5.72
N PHE A 117 -8.96 -22.42 -5.38
CA PHE A 117 -7.96 -21.46 -5.87
C PHE A 117 -7.82 -21.50 -7.39
N ARG A 118 -7.74 -22.70 -7.98
CA ARG A 118 -7.68 -22.87 -9.45
C ARG A 118 -8.97 -22.40 -10.11
N GLY A 119 -10.13 -22.70 -9.52
CA GLY A 119 -11.42 -22.23 -10.02
C GLY A 119 -11.51 -20.71 -10.09
N LYS A 120 -11.01 -19.99 -9.08
CA LYS A 120 -10.98 -18.52 -9.09
C LYS A 120 -10.08 -17.93 -10.18
N GLN A 121 -8.95 -18.58 -10.48
CA GLN A 121 -8.13 -18.18 -11.63
C GLN A 121 -8.83 -18.43 -12.95
N GLU A 122 -9.54 -19.56 -13.09
CA GLU A 122 -10.33 -19.86 -14.28
C GLU A 122 -11.48 -18.85 -14.49
N GLU A 123 -12.05 -18.34 -13.39
CA GLU A 123 -13.01 -17.23 -13.38
C GLU A 123 -12.38 -15.86 -13.74
N GLY A 124 -11.04 -15.78 -13.80
CA GLY A 124 -10.30 -14.57 -14.12
C GLY A 124 -9.95 -13.70 -12.92
N TYR A 125 -10.04 -14.21 -11.69
CA TYR A 125 -9.57 -13.50 -10.50
C TYR A 125 -8.11 -13.79 -10.21
N ARG A 126 -7.43 -12.78 -9.65
CA ARG A 126 -6.08 -12.88 -9.11
C ARG A 126 -6.15 -13.02 -7.59
N ILE A 127 -5.33 -13.90 -7.02
CA ILE A 127 -5.35 -14.16 -5.57
C ILE A 127 -4.06 -13.69 -4.91
N VAL A 128 -4.22 -12.83 -3.92
CA VAL A 128 -3.15 -12.37 -3.04
C VAL A 128 -3.40 -12.90 -1.63
N LEU A 129 -2.40 -13.52 -1.01
CA LEU A 129 -2.53 -14.06 0.35
C LEU A 129 -1.81 -13.18 1.36
N TRP A 130 -2.41 -12.93 2.52
CA TRP A 130 -1.74 -12.25 3.62
C TRP A 130 -0.71 -13.16 4.29
N MET A 131 0.47 -12.63 4.58
CA MET A 131 1.48 -13.32 5.39
C MET A 131 2.35 -12.35 6.18
N THR A 132 3.04 -12.89 7.18
CA THR A 132 4.13 -12.22 7.89
C THR A 132 5.40 -13.07 7.88
N ASN A 133 6.44 -12.58 8.53
CA ASN A 133 7.71 -13.28 8.73
C ASN A 133 7.82 -14.00 10.08
N MET A 134 6.67 -14.29 10.71
CA MET A 134 6.58 -14.88 12.05
C MET A 134 6.40 -16.40 11.99
N VAL A 135 7.20 -17.10 12.78
CA VAL A 135 6.99 -18.51 13.15
C VAL A 135 6.50 -18.53 14.59
N ASP A 136 5.25 -18.90 14.79
CA ASP A 136 4.57 -18.78 16.08
C ASP A 136 4.70 -20.03 16.95
N SER A 137 4.90 -19.79 18.24
CA SER A 137 4.66 -20.77 19.30
C SER A 137 3.21 -20.75 19.80
N GLN A 138 2.53 -19.63 19.64
CA GLN A 138 1.15 -19.42 20.04
C GLN A 138 0.47 -18.46 19.07
N SER A 139 -0.63 -18.89 18.46
CA SER A 139 -1.46 -18.11 17.55
C SER A 139 -2.76 -17.67 18.23
N LYS A 140 -3.30 -16.51 17.84
CA LYS A 140 -4.53 -15.91 18.42
C LYS A 140 -5.80 -16.68 18.05
N ASP A 141 -5.99 -16.96 16.76
CA ASP A 141 -7.29 -17.27 16.15
C ASP A 141 -7.21 -18.27 14.97
N THR A 142 -6.06 -18.92 14.77
CA THR A 142 -5.91 -20.02 13.79
C THR A 142 -6.46 -21.35 14.32
N LYS A 143 -6.67 -22.33 13.45
CA LYS A 143 -7.13 -23.69 13.81
C LYS A 143 -6.22 -24.36 14.84
N ILE A 144 -4.91 -24.23 14.67
CA ILE A 144 -3.91 -24.71 15.62
C ILE A 144 -3.33 -23.51 16.37
N GLN A 145 -3.83 -23.28 17.59
CA GLN A 145 -3.40 -22.15 18.43
C GLN A 145 -2.10 -22.45 19.20
N ASP A 146 -1.95 -23.65 19.75
CA ASP A 146 -0.67 -24.10 20.33
C ASP A 146 0.22 -24.63 19.20
N SER A 147 1.22 -23.82 18.84
CA SER A 147 2.21 -24.13 17.80
C SER A 147 3.61 -24.28 18.39
N SER A 148 3.70 -24.63 19.68
CA SER A 148 4.97 -24.74 20.39
C SER A 148 5.87 -25.86 19.86
N ASP A 149 5.29 -26.88 19.23
CA ASP A 149 5.99 -27.94 18.49
C ASP A 149 6.67 -27.38 17.24
N TRP A 150 5.94 -26.62 16.43
CA TRP A 150 6.41 -26.02 15.19
C TRP A 150 7.50 -24.96 15.42
N PHE A 151 7.27 -24.08 16.40
CA PHE A 151 8.28 -23.11 16.82
C PHE A 151 9.58 -23.79 17.27
N ARG A 152 9.48 -24.85 18.08
CA ARG A 152 10.63 -25.59 18.58
C ARG A 152 11.41 -26.25 17.45
N GLU A 153 10.73 -26.85 16.48
CA GLU A 153 11.36 -27.43 15.30
C GLU A 153 12.20 -26.38 14.53
N ALA A 154 11.61 -25.22 14.23
CA ALA A 154 12.30 -24.15 13.52
C ALA A 154 13.50 -23.60 14.32
N SER A 155 13.33 -23.42 15.63
CA SER A 155 14.38 -22.94 16.52
C SER A 155 15.55 -23.93 16.64
N GLU A 156 15.26 -25.22 16.84
CA GLU A 156 16.28 -26.29 16.96
C GLU A 156 17.07 -26.49 15.66
N LYS A 157 16.45 -26.26 14.50
CA LYS A 157 17.12 -26.25 13.19
C LYS A 157 17.94 -24.98 12.93
N GLY A 158 17.86 -23.99 13.82
CA GLY A 158 18.54 -22.70 13.66
C GLY A 158 17.94 -21.83 12.56
N TYR A 159 16.65 -22.01 12.24
CA TYR A 159 15.98 -21.27 11.18
C TYR A 159 15.48 -19.89 11.61
N LEU A 160 15.44 -19.62 12.91
CA LEU A 160 14.93 -18.36 13.44
C LEU A 160 16.04 -17.38 13.79
N ALA A 161 15.84 -16.11 13.44
CA ALA A 161 16.66 -15.02 13.91
C ALA A 161 16.48 -14.85 15.43
N GLY A 162 17.57 -14.79 16.17
CA GLY A 162 17.56 -14.76 17.63
C GLY A 162 17.41 -16.12 18.30
N GLY A 163 17.36 -17.22 17.55
CA GLY A 163 17.26 -18.58 18.09
C GLY A 163 15.89 -18.88 18.67
N ASP A 164 15.79 -19.02 19.99
CA ASP A 164 14.54 -19.27 20.71
C ASP A 164 13.90 -17.98 21.27
N TYR A 165 14.50 -16.82 21.00
CA TYR A 165 13.95 -15.53 21.41
C TYR A 165 12.61 -15.27 20.72
N GLN A 166 11.59 -14.99 21.54
CA GLN A 166 10.23 -14.73 21.06
C GLN A 166 9.79 -13.32 21.38
N VAL A 167 8.99 -12.75 20.47
CA VAL A 167 8.27 -11.50 20.66
C VAL A 167 6.77 -11.76 20.68
N ARG A 168 6.03 -10.90 21.40
CA ARG A 168 4.58 -10.86 21.26
C ARG A 168 4.24 -9.88 20.13
N TRP A 169 3.35 -10.30 19.25
CA TRP A 169 2.78 -9.49 18.16
C TRP A 169 1.24 -9.59 18.21
N TRP A 170 0.53 -8.90 17.32
CA TRP A 170 -0.93 -8.74 17.45
C TRP A 170 -1.72 -10.02 17.15
N LYS A 171 -1.15 -10.96 16.39
CA LYS A 171 -1.75 -12.27 16.12
C LYS A 171 -1.13 -13.43 16.91
N GLY A 172 -0.15 -13.19 17.77
CA GLY A 172 0.47 -14.29 18.51
C GLY A 172 1.76 -14.00 19.27
N ARG A 173 2.53 -15.06 19.47
CA ARG A 173 3.88 -15.04 20.05
C ARG A 173 4.78 -16.01 19.30
N GLY A 174 5.89 -15.50 18.79
CA GLY A 174 6.76 -16.24 17.90
C GLY A 174 8.12 -15.59 17.71
N GLY A 175 8.89 -16.15 16.78
CA GLY A 175 10.20 -15.67 16.37
C GLY A 175 10.20 -15.33 14.88
N PHE A 176 11.21 -14.57 14.46
CA PHE A 176 11.36 -14.14 13.08
C PHE A 176 12.09 -15.23 12.28
N ILE A 177 11.60 -15.58 11.09
CA ILE A 177 12.35 -16.44 10.16
C ILE A 177 13.67 -15.75 9.75
N ASP A 178 14.76 -16.50 9.67
CA ASP A 178 16.07 -15.95 9.30
C ASP A 178 16.29 -15.97 7.78
N TYR A 179 15.95 -14.86 7.12
CA TYR A 179 16.17 -14.68 5.68
C TYR A 179 17.63 -14.82 5.24
N THR A 180 18.59 -14.71 6.15
CA THR A 180 20.01 -14.86 5.83
C THR A 180 20.52 -16.29 5.90
N ASN A 181 19.71 -17.23 6.38
CA ASN A 181 20.04 -18.64 6.48
C ASN A 181 19.53 -19.40 5.23
N PRO A 182 20.41 -19.92 4.36
CA PRO A 182 19.99 -20.62 3.15
C PRO A 182 19.11 -21.86 3.40
N GLU A 183 19.35 -22.60 4.49
CA GLU A 183 18.54 -23.77 4.82
C GLU A 183 17.17 -23.37 5.40
N ALA A 184 17.11 -22.24 6.12
CA ALA A 184 15.83 -21.68 6.58
C ALA A 184 14.99 -21.21 5.39
N MET A 185 15.59 -20.50 4.43
CA MET A 185 14.89 -20.07 3.22
C MET A 185 14.47 -21.21 2.32
N LYS A 186 15.27 -22.29 2.23
CA LYS A 186 14.85 -23.51 1.55
C LYS A 186 13.63 -24.15 2.21
N TRP A 187 13.59 -24.20 3.55
CA TRP A 187 12.44 -24.72 4.29
C TRP A 187 11.21 -23.83 4.11
N TRP A 188 11.36 -22.53 4.32
CA TRP A 188 10.28 -21.53 4.21
C TRP A 188 9.62 -21.52 2.83
N ARG A 189 10.43 -21.42 1.77
CA ARG A 189 9.97 -21.48 0.38
C ARG A 189 9.35 -22.83 0.02
N GLY A 190 9.86 -23.91 0.61
CA GLY A 190 9.27 -25.24 0.48
C GLY A 190 7.87 -25.34 1.06
N LEU A 191 7.55 -24.60 2.14
CA LEU A 191 6.20 -24.52 2.68
C LEU A 191 5.28 -23.70 1.76
N GLN A 192 5.77 -22.56 1.28
CA GLN A 192 5.04 -21.69 0.34
C GLN A 192 4.64 -22.40 -0.95
N GLN A 193 5.41 -23.42 -1.37
CA GLN A 193 5.12 -24.19 -2.59
C GLN A 193 3.70 -24.77 -2.60
N ASN A 194 3.13 -25.09 -1.44
CA ASN A 194 1.74 -25.61 -1.35
C ASN A 194 0.72 -24.70 -2.05
N VAL A 195 0.86 -23.38 -1.89
CA VAL A 195 -0.08 -22.41 -2.48
C VAL A 195 0.41 -21.88 -3.83
N PHE A 196 1.73 -21.86 -4.07
CA PHE A 196 2.26 -21.56 -5.40
C PHE A 196 1.87 -22.63 -6.43
N ASP A 197 1.80 -23.90 -6.04
CA ASP A 197 1.32 -25.00 -6.89
C ASP A 197 -0.14 -24.82 -7.33
N TRP A 198 -0.91 -23.98 -6.62
CA TRP A 198 -2.28 -23.60 -6.96
C TRP A 198 -2.37 -22.25 -7.66
N GLY A 199 -1.25 -21.56 -7.90
CA GLY A 199 -1.15 -20.41 -8.79
C GLY A 199 -1.41 -19.04 -8.17
N ILE A 200 -1.23 -18.86 -6.85
CA ILE A 200 -1.39 -17.52 -6.25
C ILE A 200 -0.55 -16.45 -6.97
N ASP A 201 -1.07 -15.22 -6.99
CA ASP A 201 -0.51 -14.12 -7.78
C ASP A 201 0.27 -13.10 -6.92
N GLY A 202 0.14 -13.17 -5.60
CA GLY A 202 0.85 -12.25 -4.74
C GLY A 202 0.83 -12.55 -3.25
N TRP A 203 1.64 -11.77 -2.52
CA TRP A 203 1.60 -11.68 -1.07
C TRP A 203 1.17 -10.29 -0.61
N LYS A 204 0.27 -10.20 0.38
CA LYS A 204 0.13 -9.02 1.24
C LYS A 204 1.12 -9.18 2.39
N LEU A 205 2.25 -8.48 2.30
CA LEU A 205 3.39 -8.62 3.21
C LEU A 205 3.27 -7.67 4.40
N ASP A 206 2.88 -8.20 5.55
CA ASP A 206 2.66 -7.42 6.76
C ASP A 206 3.68 -7.73 7.87
N GLY A 207 3.74 -6.88 8.89
CA GLY A 207 4.47 -7.17 10.13
C GLY A 207 5.97 -7.03 10.15
N ALA A 208 6.67 -6.95 9.02
CA ALA A 208 8.13 -6.69 9.05
C ALA A 208 8.50 -5.30 9.62
N ALA A 209 7.57 -4.35 9.55
CA ALA A 209 7.63 -3.06 10.23
C ALA A 209 7.69 -3.18 11.77
N THR A 210 7.30 -4.33 12.31
CA THR A 210 7.09 -4.55 13.75
C THR A 210 8.39 -5.01 14.40
N PHE A 211 9.24 -4.03 14.75
CA PHE A 211 10.43 -4.15 15.60
C PHE A 211 11.13 -5.53 15.58
N PHE A 212 11.84 -5.85 14.49
CA PHE A 212 12.88 -6.87 14.52
C PHE A 212 13.96 -6.46 15.54
N SER A 213 13.91 -7.08 16.71
CA SER A 213 14.59 -6.59 17.91
C SER A 213 15.06 -7.72 18.82
N SER A 214 15.92 -7.37 19.75
CA SER A 214 16.39 -8.22 20.84
C SER A 214 16.50 -7.40 22.13
N MET A 215 16.97 -8.03 23.21
CA MET A 215 17.15 -7.38 24.51
C MET A 215 18.64 -7.26 24.87
N LEU A 216 19.09 -6.04 25.14
CA LEU A 216 20.34 -5.78 25.85
C LEU A 216 20.04 -5.63 27.35
N GLY A 217 20.13 -6.73 28.08
CA GLY A 217 19.66 -6.79 29.47
C GLY A 217 18.14 -6.62 29.52
N LYS A 218 17.66 -5.45 30.00
CA LYS A 218 16.23 -5.10 30.05
C LYS A 218 15.81 -4.05 29.02
N VAL A 219 16.72 -3.65 28.14
CA VAL A 219 16.49 -2.60 27.15
C VAL A 219 16.29 -3.23 25.79
N PRO A 220 15.15 -3.01 25.11
CA PRO A 220 14.97 -3.46 23.74
C PRO A 220 15.93 -2.70 22.82
N ILE A 221 16.57 -3.42 21.92
CA ILE A 221 17.45 -2.85 20.89
C ILE A 221 17.00 -3.31 19.50
N PRO A 222 17.07 -2.45 18.48
CA PRO A 222 16.68 -2.75 17.09
C PRO A 222 17.75 -3.55 16.32
N TYR A 223 18.27 -4.56 17.00
CA TYR A 223 19.21 -5.52 16.46
C TYR A 223 18.78 -6.91 16.88
N GLN A 224 19.03 -7.88 16.03
CA GLN A 224 18.89 -9.28 16.39
C GLN A 224 19.96 -10.10 15.66
N LYS A 225 20.32 -11.25 16.23
CA LYS A 225 21.32 -12.14 15.65
C LYS A 225 20.68 -13.01 14.57
N THR A 226 21.32 -13.06 13.42
CA THR A 226 20.98 -13.91 12.27
C THR A 226 22.16 -14.84 11.94
N HIS A 227 22.00 -15.71 10.95
CA HIS A 227 23.03 -16.58 10.41
C HIS A 227 24.23 -15.78 9.89
N GLN A 228 24.00 -14.60 9.29
CA GLN A 228 25.07 -13.69 8.86
C GLN A 228 25.63 -12.79 9.98
N GLY A 229 25.13 -12.92 11.21
CA GLY A 229 25.55 -12.14 12.37
C GLY A 229 24.53 -11.09 12.81
N TRP A 230 24.99 -10.01 13.43
CA TRP A 230 24.08 -8.97 13.92
C TRP A 230 23.44 -8.19 12.77
N MET A 231 22.12 -8.16 12.76
CA MET A 231 21.32 -7.47 11.76
C MET A 231 20.47 -6.38 12.41
N THR A 232 20.30 -5.27 11.71
CA THR A 232 19.42 -4.18 12.12
C THR A 232 17.98 -4.45 11.71
N THR A 233 17.01 -3.84 12.37
CA THR A 233 15.61 -3.83 11.91
C THR A 233 15.49 -3.44 10.44
N ARG A 234 16.17 -2.36 10.04
CA ARG A 234 16.14 -1.86 8.66
C ARG A 234 16.61 -2.88 7.62
N LYS A 235 17.72 -3.58 7.87
CA LYS A 235 18.25 -4.58 6.93
C LYS A 235 17.37 -5.83 6.87
N TYR A 236 16.75 -6.20 7.98
CA TYR A 236 15.84 -7.32 8.01
C TYR A 236 14.56 -7.04 7.19
N MET A 237 14.05 -5.81 7.24
CA MET A 237 12.95 -5.38 6.37
C MET A 237 13.32 -5.47 4.88
N ASP A 238 14.53 -5.05 4.50
CA ASP A 238 15.03 -5.19 3.13
C ASP A 238 14.97 -6.65 2.66
N HIS A 239 15.45 -7.58 3.50
CA HIS A 239 15.39 -9.02 3.22
C HIS A 239 13.97 -9.52 3.06
N TYR A 240 13.08 -9.18 4.01
CA TYR A 240 11.69 -9.63 3.97
C TYR A 240 11.00 -9.27 2.66
N TYR A 241 11.03 -8.00 2.27
CA TYR A 241 10.32 -7.56 1.07
C TYR A 241 10.98 -8.06 -0.22
N ARG A 242 12.32 -7.97 -0.32
CA ARG A 242 13.03 -8.40 -1.55
C ARG A 242 12.99 -9.90 -1.75
N ASP A 243 13.32 -10.68 -0.72
CA ASP A 243 13.50 -12.13 -0.88
C ASP A 243 12.16 -12.84 -1.15
N GLU A 244 11.04 -12.29 -0.66
CA GLU A 244 9.68 -12.77 -0.95
C GLU A 244 9.23 -12.33 -2.35
N TYR A 245 9.47 -11.07 -2.74
CA TYR A 245 9.13 -10.59 -4.09
C TYR A 245 9.91 -11.33 -5.17
N GLU A 246 11.24 -11.43 -5.01
CA GLU A 246 12.12 -12.16 -5.94
C GLU A 246 11.75 -13.64 -6.03
N HIS A 247 11.42 -14.29 -4.90
CA HIS A 247 11.01 -15.68 -4.94
C HIS A 247 9.67 -15.85 -5.65
N GLY A 248 8.67 -15.01 -5.37
CA GLY A 248 7.39 -15.04 -6.05
C GLY A 248 7.53 -14.87 -7.57
N LEU A 249 8.43 -13.97 -8.02
CA LEU A 249 8.76 -13.80 -9.44
C LEU A 249 9.34 -15.07 -10.10
N THR A 250 9.96 -15.98 -9.33
CA THR A 250 10.40 -17.29 -9.86
C THR A 250 9.25 -18.28 -10.07
N GLN A 251 8.11 -18.04 -9.41
CA GLN A 251 6.91 -18.88 -9.50
C GLN A 251 5.91 -18.33 -10.52
N ASN A 252 5.76 -17.00 -10.55
CA ASN A 252 4.86 -16.28 -11.45
C ASN A 252 5.57 -14.99 -11.94
N PRO A 253 5.79 -14.80 -13.25
CA PRO A 253 6.47 -13.61 -13.77
C PRO A 253 5.68 -12.30 -13.56
N GLU A 254 4.37 -12.40 -13.34
CA GLU A 254 3.48 -11.27 -13.00
C GLU A 254 3.26 -11.15 -11.48
N PHE A 255 4.06 -11.83 -10.65
CA PHE A 255 3.87 -11.82 -9.20
C PHE A 255 3.98 -10.42 -8.62
N VAL A 256 3.14 -10.10 -7.64
CA VAL A 256 3.22 -8.83 -6.90
C VAL A 256 3.29 -9.05 -5.39
N THR A 257 3.92 -8.10 -4.70
CA THR A 257 3.72 -7.93 -3.27
C THR A 257 2.94 -6.65 -3.03
N LEU A 258 1.82 -6.76 -2.32
CA LEU A 258 1.24 -5.61 -1.64
C LEU A 258 2.10 -5.36 -0.41
N ALA A 259 2.78 -4.21 -0.37
CA ALA A 259 3.77 -3.86 0.66
C ALA A 259 3.45 -2.50 1.32
N ARG A 260 3.74 -2.35 2.62
CA ARG A 260 3.50 -1.07 3.30
C ARG A 260 4.52 -0.05 2.80
N SER A 261 4.07 1.10 2.27
CA SER A 261 4.98 2.16 1.82
C SER A 261 5.42 3.01 2.99
N ILE A 262 4.52 3.84 3.50
CA ILE A 262 4.70 4.60 4.72
C ILE A 262 3.35 4.68 5.44
N ASP A 263 3.44 4.55 6.74
CA ASP A 263 2.44 4.92 7.72
C ASP A 263 3.28 5.47 8.88
N ARG A 264 2.75 6.40 9.67
CA ARG A 264 3.45 6.91 10.87
C ARG A 264 4.81 7.55 10.49
N PRO A 265 4.80 8.78 9.93
CA PRO A 265 5.96 9.41 9.26
C PRO A 265 7.27 9.50 10.09
N PHE A 266 7.20 9.35 11.41
CA PHE A 266 8.38 9.37 12.29
C PHE A 266 8.99 7.99 12.59
N THR A 267 8.37 6.89 12.16
CA THR A 267 8.89 5.53 12.43
C THR A 267 9.96 5.14 11.41
N HIS A 268 9.58 5.11 10.13
CA HIS A 268 10.48 4.85 9.01
C HIS A 268 10.31 5.95 7.95
N PRO A 269 11.06 7.07 8.06
CA PRO A 269 10.89 8.25 7.21
C PRO A 269 11.22 7.99 5.73
N GLU A 270 11.90 6.89 5.43
CA GLU A 270 12.29 6.45 4.09
C GLU A 270 11.44 5.22 3.63
N GLY A 271 10.23 5.10 4.19
CA GLY A 271 9.28 4.01 3.95
C GLY A 271 9.67 2.64 4.51
N PHE A 272 8.75 1.67 4.52
CA PHE A 272 8.95 0.32 5.06
C PHE A 272 9.53 -0.65 4.02
N ALA A 273 8.89 -0.79 2.87
CA ALA A 273 9.40 -1.62 1.77
C ALA A 273 10.48 -0.87 0.95
N PRO A 274 11.57 -1.51 0.53
CA PRO A 274 12.49 -0.88 -0.42
C PRO A 274 11.81 -0.76 -1.81
N PHE A 275 12.18 0.25 -2.61
CA PHE A 275 11.44 0.57 -3.84
C PHE A 275 11.45 -0.57 -4.86
N ASP A 276 12.57 -1.30 -4.97
CA ASP A 276 12.74 -2.47 -5.85
C ASP A 276 11.93 -3.71 -5.45
N ALA A 277 11.22 -3.67 -4.32
CA ALA A 277 10.32 -4.73 -3.88
C ALA A 277 8.95 -4.17 -3.45
N ALA A 278 8.54 -3.07 -4.07
CA ALA A 278 7.27 -2.38 -3.78
C ALA A 278 6.45 -2.15 -5.06
N PRO A 279 6.06 -3.22 -5.79
CA PRO A 279 5.26 -3.11 -7.00
C PRO A 279 3.86 -2.52 -6.72
N VAL A 280 3.28 -2.80 -5.55
CA VAL A 280 2.00 -2.22 -5.11
C VAL A 280 2.13 -1.87 -3.64
N THR A 281 1.66 -0.69 -3.24
CA THR A 281 1.77 -0.26 -1.84
C THR A 281 0.50 0.29 -1.22
N TRP A 282 0.38 0.10 0.10
CA TRP A 282 -0.67 0.70 0.91
C TRP A 282 -0.09 1.46 2.12
N VAL A 283 -0.88 2.36 2.68
CA VAL A 283 -0.47 3.29 3.74
C VAL A 283 -0.99 2.93 5.13
N GLY A 284 -1.26 1.66 5.40
CA GLY A 284 -1.64 1.17 6.73
C GLY A 284 -3.14 1.25 7.04
N ASP A 285 -3.45 1.30 8.33
CA ASP A 285 -4.72 0.81 8.88
C ASP A 285 -5.63 1.97 9.33
N GLN A 286 -6.12 2.77 8.37
CA GLN A 286 -6.98 3.93 8.68
C GLN A 286 -8.35 3.53 9.24
N ARG A 287 -9.04 4.47 9.88
CA ARG A 287 -10.41 4.33 10.40
C ARG A 287 -11.47 4.81 9.42
N HIS A 288 -12.69 4.33 9.61
CA HIS A 288 -13.90 4.78 8.91
C HIS A 288 -14.37 6.19 9.33
N THR A 289 -13.47 7.19 9.30
CA THR A 289 -13.77 8.57 9.71
C THR A 289 -13.21 9.62 8.74
N TRP A 290 -13.84 10.80 8.73
CA TRP A 290 -13.36 11.97 7.97
C TRP A 290 -12.13 12.62 8.61
N LYS A 291 -12.17 12.77 9.94
CA LYS A 291 -11.11 13.30 10.79
C LYS A 291 -11.00 12.44 12.04
N SER A 292 -9.85 12.44 12.72
CA SER A 292 -9.91 12.02 14.11
C SER A 292 -10.48 13.11 14.98
N GLY A 293 -11.15 12.70 16.03
CA GLY A 293 -11.65 13.59 17.07
C GLY A 293 -13.00 13.16 17.61
N GLU A 294 -13.80 12.41 16.84
CA GLU A 294 -15.00 11.77 17.37
C GLU A 294 -14.60 10.48 18.10
N VAL A 295 -14.21 10.64 19.36
CA VAL A 295 -14.06 9.55 20.31
C VAL A 295 -15.44 8.92 20.52
N HIS A 296 -15.72 7.82 19.84
CA HIS A 296 -16.80 6.92 20.22
C HIS A 296 -16.27 5.86 21.19
N ASP A 297 -16.75 6.00 22.43
CA ASP A 297 -16.82 5.08 23.57
C ASP A 297 -15.79 3.93 23.70
N GLU A 298 -15.01 3.97 24.78
CA GLU A 298 -13.96 3.02 25.18
C GLU A 298 -14.47 1.65 25.68
N SER A 299 -15.64 1.19 25.22
CA SER A 299 -16.25 -0.06 25.70
C SER A 299 -16.11 -1.25 24.75
N ASP A 300 -15.15 -1.21 23.82
CA ASP A 300 -14.81 -2.37 22.99
C ASP A 300 -13.83 -3.33 23.71
N PRO A 301 -14.26 -4.56 24.09
CA PRO A 301 -13.40 -5.56 24.71
C PRO A 301 -12.40 -6.22 23.73
N GLY A 302 -12.36 -5.79 22.47
CA GLY A 302 -11.61 -6.41 21.38
C GLY A 302 -10.20 -5.87 21.10
N LYS A 303 -9.66 -4.90 21.85
CA LYS A 303 -8.33 -4.29 21.58
C LYS A 303 -7.16 -5.29 21.67
N GLY A 304 -6.92 -6.00 20.58
CA GLY A 304 -5.71 -6.73 20.22
C GLY A 304 -5.02 -6.20 18.97
N ASP A 305 -5.66 -5.32 18.19
CA ASP A 305 -5.11 -4.77 16.96
C ASP A 305 -4.56 -3.35 17.19
N LEU A 306 -3.49 -3.01 16.46
CA LEU A 306 -2.54 -1.91 16.71
C LEU A 306 -3.11 -0.48 16.49
N VAL A 307 -4.42 -0.28 16.62
CA VAL A 307 -5.11 1.00 16.40
C VAL A 307 -4.73 2.01 17.49
N ARG A 308 -4.22 3.18 17.10
CA ARG A 308 -3.67 4.20 18.02
C ARG A 308 -4.65 5.36 18.24
N GLU A 309 -4.23 6.39 18.96
CA GLU A 309 -4.99 7.62 19.20
C GLU A 309 -4.36 8.75 18.35
N GLY A 310 -5.13 9.36 17.45
CA GLY A 310 -4.70 10.45 16.56
C GLY A 310 -5.53 10.54 15.27
N ASP A 311 -5.21 11.50 14.38
CA ASP A 311 -5.80 11.72 13.03
C ASP A 311 -5.65 10.49 12.16
N GLU A 312 -6.62 9.56 12.22
CA GLU A 312 -6.53 8.21 11.64
C GLU A 312 -7.51 7.95 10.48
N GLY A 313 -8.19 8.97 9.96
CA GLY A 313 -9.20 8.83 8.88
C GLY A 313 -8.66 9.08 7.47
N ILE A 314 -9.54 9.55 6.56
CA ILE A 314 -9.16 9.86 5.17
C ILE A 314 -8.02 10.87 5.06
N GLU A 315 -7.96 11.81 6.01
CA GLU A 315 -6.92 12.82 6.06
C GLU A 315 -5.52 12.22 6.31
N GLU A 316 -5.42 11.12 7.08
CA GLU A 316 -4.16 10.38 7.24
C GLU A 316 -3.79 9.62 5.98
N ALA A 317 -4.75 8.88 5.39
CA ALA A 317 -4.48 8.18 4.12
C ALA A 317 -3.96 9.13 3.06
N LEU A 318 -4.59 10.30 2.90
CA LEU A 318 -4.16 11.34 1.96
C LEU A 318 -2.74 11.83 2.25
N ARG A 319 -2.44 12.18 3.50
CA ARG A 319 -1.12 12.65 3.90
C ARG A 319 -0.05 11.60 3.61
N ASP A 320 -0.30 10.36 3.99
CA ASP A 320 0.68 9.29 3.91
C ASP A 320 0.86 8.79 2.46
N ILE A 321 -0.21 8.78 1.64
CA ILE A 321 -0.13 8.50 0.20
C ILE A 321 0.71 9.56 -0.52
N LEU A 322 0.46 10.84 -0.23
CA LEU A 322 1.21 11.93 -0.87
C LEU A 322 2.67 11.96 -0.44
N HIS A 323 2.96 11.61 0.83
CA HIS A 323 4.33 11.44 1.30
C HIS A 323 5.01 10.24 0.60
N ALA A 324 4.32 9.10 0.45
CA ALA A 324 4.84 7.97 -0.31
C ALA A 324 5.15 8.34 -1.78
N GLY A 325 4.28 9.14 -2.41
CA GLY A 325 4.50 9.66 -3.76
C GLY A 325 5.73 10.57 -3.84
N ASP A 326 5.90 11.51 -2.89
CA ASP A 326 7.07 12.39 -2.83
C ASP A 326 8.39 11.62 -2.60
N LEU A 327 8.34 10.51 -1.86
CA LEU A 327 9.48 9.61 -1.68
C LEU A 327 9.85 8.85 -2.97
N GLY A 328 8.87 8.58 -3.83
CA GLY A 328 9.07 7.90 -5.12
C GLY A 328 8.41 6.53 -5.25
N TYR A 329 7.52 6.13 -4.33
CA TYR A 329 6.66 4.97 -4.57
C TYR A 329 5.71 5.26 -5.73
N CYS A 330 5.53 4.28 -6.61
CA CYS A 330 4.83 4.49 -7.87
C CYS A 330 3.33 4.19 -7.77
N VAL A 331 3.00 2.98 -7.31
CA VAL A 331 1.63 2.49 -7.15
C VAL A 331 1.27 2.47 -5.67
N ILE A 332 0.41 3.40 -5.27
CA ILE A 332 0.06 3.65 -3.87
C ILE A 332 -1.46 3.77 -3.77
N GLY A 333 -2.02 3.27 -2.67
CA GLY A 333 -3.40 3.50 -2.27
C GLY A 333 -3.61 3.29 -0.77
N SER A 334 -4.87 3.17 -0.38
CA SER A 334 -5.32 2.84 0.98
C SER A 334 -6.53 1.92 0.91
N ASP A 335 -6.93 1.34 2.03
CA ASP A 335 -8.24 0.71 2.14
C ASP A 335 -9.34 1.74 1.88
N VAL A 336 -10.18 1.49 0.88
CA VAL A 336 -11.29 2.37 0.54
C VAL A 336 -12.22 2.45 1.74
N ALA A 337 -12.49 3.69 2.19
CA ALA A 337 -13.25 4.00 3.40
C ALA A 337 -12.58 3.57 4.72
N GLY A 338 -11.29 3.26 4.71
CA GLY A 338 -10.51 2.84 5.88
C GLY A 338 -10.68 1.36 6.22
N PHE A 339 -9.76 0.86 7.03
CA PHE A 339 -9.68 -0.51 7.51
C PHE A 339 -10.62 -0.79 8.70
N SER A 340 -10.72 0.12 9.67
CA SER A 340 -11.34 -0.18 10.98
C SER A 340 -12.40 0.82 11.46
N GLY A 341 -13.32 0.35 12.29
CA GLY A 341 -14.38 1.16 12.90
C GLY A 341 -15.73 0.43 12.89
N ASN A 342 -16.72 0.97 13.61
CA ASN A 342 -18.00 0.27 13.79
C ASN A 342 -18.93 0.39 12.56
N GLU A 343 -18.95 1.56 11.92
CA GLU A 343 -19.82 1.86 10.79
C GLU A 343 -19.06 2.70 9.78
N ILE A 344 -19.29 2.44 8.49
CA ILE A 344 -18.72 3.21 7.39
C ILE A 344 -19.74 4.28 6.97
N PRO A 345 -19.48 5.59 7.20
CA PRO A 345 -20.39 6.65 6.77
C PRO A 345 -20.56 6.67 5.24
N PRO A 346 -21.79 6.74 4.69
CA PRO A 346 -22.03 6.67 3.25
C PRO A 346 -21.26 7.71 2.43
N ARG A 347 -21.27 8.98 2.86
CA ARG A 347 -20.55 10.07 2.17
C ARG A 347 -19.03 9.88 2.23
N LEU A 348 -18.52 9.31 3.31
CA LEU A 348 -17.10 8.99 3.44
C LEU A 348 -16.70 7.92 2.43
N TYR A 349 -17.47 6.83 2.34
CA TYR A 349 -17.21 5.74 1.39
C TYR A 349 -17.20 6.26 -0.05
N ILE A 350 -18.21 7.05 -0.42
CA ILE A 350 -18.28 7.69 -1.73
C ILE A 350 -17.03 8.53 -2.00
N ARG A 351 -16.67 9.47 -1.12
CA ARG A 351 -15.50 10.35 -1.35
C ARG A 351 -14.17 9.60 -1.36
N TRP A 352 -14.04 8.53 -0.58
CA TRP A 352 -12.83 7.72 -0.56
C TRP A 352 -12.71 6.86 -1.82
N ALA A 353 -13.82 6.30 -2.33
CA ALA A 353 -13.83 5.59 -3.61
C ALA A 353 -13.48 6.52 -4.78
N GLN A 354 -14.01 7.75 -4.77
CA GLN A 354 -13.66 8.79 -5.74
C GLN A 354 -12.17 9.14 -5.71
N PHE A 355 -11.60 9.32 -4.51
CA PHE A 355 -10.17 9.53 -4.36
C PHE A 355 -9.34 8.34 -4.85
N SER A 356 -9.75 7.12 -4.50
CA SER A 356 -9.04 5.88 -4.86
C SER A 356 -9.06 5.60 -6.36
N THR A 357 -10.01 6.18 -7.10
CA THR A 357 -10.06 6.13 -8.56
C THR A 357 -8.81 6.71 -9.20
N PHE A 358 -8.25 7.77 -8.60
CA PHE A 358 -7.05 8.45 -9.06
C PHE A 358 -5.82 8.13 -8.20
N CYS A 359 -5.84 6.94 -7.59
CA CYS A 359 -4.67 6.31 -6.97
C CYS A 359 -4.13 5.23 -7.90
N GLY A 360 -2.94 4.69 -7.61
CA GLY A 360 -2.42 3.53 -8.33
C GLY A 360 -3.07 2.21 -7.87
N LEU A 361 -3.62 2.19 -6.66
CA LEU A 361 -4.30 1.04 -6.06
C LEU A 361 -5.69 1.44 -5.60
N PHE A 362 -6.72 0.74 -6.10
CA PHE A 362 -8.08 0.76 -5.57
C PHE A 362 -8.31 -0.51 -4.75
N LEU A 363 -8.10 -0.44 -3.43
CA LEU A 363 -8.22 -1.57 -2.52
C LEU A 363 -9.49 -1.44 -1.69
N ASN A 364 -10.58 -2.07 -2.12
CA ASN A 364 -11.80 -2.06 -1.33
C ASN A 364 -11.79 -3.18 -0.29
N GLY A 365 -11.78 -2.85 1.00
CA GLY A 365 -11.84 -3.86 2.04
C GLY A 365 -11.41 -3.39 3.42
N GLY A 366 -11.25 -4.35 4.33
CA GLY A 366 -11.12 -4.14 5.77
C GLY A 366 -12.42 -4.51 6.51
N HIS A 367 -12.51 -4.16 7.79
CA HIS A 367 -13.69 -4.41 8.62
C HIS A 367 -14.95 -3.70 8.10
N GLY A 368 -16.11 -4.22 8.48
CA GLY A 368 -17.40 -3.63 8.18
C GLY A 368 -18.03 -4.15 6.88
N GLU A 369 -19.29 -3.76 6.63
CA GLU A 369 -20.06 -4.32 5.51
C GLU A 369 -19.50 -3.89 4.13
N ARG A 370 -18.84 -4.81 3.41
CA ARG A 370 -18.25 -4.58 2.08
C ARG A 370 -19.13 -4.99 0.91
N ARG A 371 -20.29 -5.62 1.15
CA ARG A 371 -21.29 -5.92 0.12
C ARG A 371 -22.02 -4.64 -0.27
N LEU A 372 -21.61 -4.02 -1.38
CA LEU A 372 -22.13 -2.71 -1.80
C LEU A 372 -23.64 -2.70 -2.07
N TRP A 373 -24.26 -3.83 -2.42
CA TRP A 373 -25.71 -3.94 -2.58
C TRP A 373 -26.50 -3.94 -1.27
N LYS A 374 -25.84 -3.99 -0.12
CA LYS A 374 -26.46 -3.74 1.19
C LYS A 374 -26.55 -2.26 1.52
N ARG A 375 -25.89 -1.40 0.73
CA ARG A 375 -25.90 0.05 0.87
C ARG A 375 -27.09 0.66 0.14
N SER A 376 -27.24 1.98 0.26
CA SER A 376 -28.23 2.70 -0.53
C SER A 376 -27.91 2.56 -2.03
N GLU A 377 -28.94 2.59 -2.87
CA GLU A 377 -28.79 2.52 -4.34
C GLU A 377 -27.86 3.62 -4.85
N GLN A 378 -28.03 4.87 -4.40
CA GLN A 378 -27.16 5.99 -4.76
C GLN A 378 -25.69 5.74 -4.37
N GLU A 379 -25.43 5.23 -3.16
CA GLU A 379 -24.06 4.94 -2.71
C GLU A 379 -23.41 3.86 -3.58
N MET A 380 -24.11 2.75 -3.83
CA MET A 380 -23.63 1.67 -4.68
C MET A 380 -23.36 2.15 -6.11
N GLU A 381 -24.29 2.89 -6.72
CA GLU A 381 -24.14 3.38 -8.10
C GLU A 381 -22.95 4.31 -8.27
N ILE A 382 -22.74 5.23 -7.32
CA ILE A 382 -21.61 6.15 -7.36
C ILE A 382 -20.30 5.38 -7.18
N ILE A 383 -20.20 4.50 -6.18
CA ILE A 383 -18.98 3.71 -5.96
C ILE A 383 -18.68 2.84 -7.18
N ARG A 384 -19.68 2.14 -7.73
CA ARG A 384 -19.56 1.34 -8.95
C ARG A 384 -18.99 2.15 -10.11
N ARG A 385 -19.52 3.34 -10.36
CA ARG A 385 -19.08 4.20 -11.46
C ARG A 385 -17.61 4.59 -11.32
N PHE A 386 -17.18 4.92 -10.10
CA PHE A 386 -15.79 5.30 -9.82
C PHE A 386 -14.83 4.09 -9.85
N SER A 387 -15.28 2.91 -9.41
CA SER A 387 -14.52 1.65 -9.57
C SER A 387 -14.32 1.28 -11.05
N TRP A 388 -15.34 1.45 -11.89
CA TRP A 388 -15.17 1.29 -13.35
C TRP A 388 -14.25 2.35 -13.94
N LEU A 389 -14.42 3.62 -13.59
CA LEU A 389 -13.53 4.67 -14.08
C LEU A 389 -12.05 4.38 -13.74
N HIS A 390 -11.77 3.82 -12.56
CA HIS A 390 -10.43 3.37 -12.18
C HIS A 390 -9.92 2.26 -13.11
N THR A 391 -10.74 1.24 -13.32
CA THR A 391 -10.43 0.10 -14.20
C THR A 391 -10.20 0.57 -15.65
N GLU A 392 -11.02 1.50 -16.14
CA GLU A 392 -10.89 2.06 -17.50
C GLU A 392 -9.64 2.94 -17.65
N LEU A 393 -9.05 3.45 -16.57
CA LEU A 393 -7.80 4.23 -16.56
C LEU A 393 -6.52 3.38 -16.53
N VAL A 394 -6.62 2.04 -16.43
CA VAL A 394 -5.46 1.15 -16.37
C VAL A 394 -4.45 1.38 -17.52
N PRO A 395 -4.85 1.58 -18.79
CA PRO A 395 -3.90 1.83 -19.87
C PRO A 395 -3.05 3.11 -19.67
N TYR A 396 -3.65 4.17 -19.10
CA TYR A 396 -2.94 5.38 -18.70
C TYR A 396 -1.99 5.10 -17.52
N MET A 397 -2.49 4.44 -16.47
CA MET A 397 -1.70 4.11 -15.27
C MET A 397 -0.49 3.23 -15.60
N TYR A 398 -0.68 2.19 -16.41
CA TYR A 398 0.38 1.26 -16.76
C TYR A 398 1.50 1.94 -17.55
N SER A 399 1.16 2.83 -18.48
CA SER A 399 2.14 3.64 -19.21
C SER A 399 2.96 4.53 -18.24
N LEU A 400 2.33 5.10 -17.21
CA LEU A 400 3.02 5.86 -16.17
C LEU A 400 3.90 4.98 -15.26
N VAL A 401 3.47 3.76 -14.94
CA VAL A 401 4.27 2.78 -14.19
C VAL A 401 5.55 2.45 -14.97
N VAL A 402 5.45 2.18 -16.27
CA VAL A 402 6.62 1.92 -17.13
C VAL A 402 7.54 3.15 -17.20
N ALA A 403 6.97 4.35 -17.32
CA ALA A 403 7.76 5.59 -17.28
C ALA A 403 8.50 5.74 -15.94
N CYS A 404 7.81 5.50 -14.81
CA CYS A 404 8.40 5.59 -13.47
C CYS A 404 9.53 4.56 -13.26
N HIS A 405 9.32 3.30 -13.69
CA HIS A 405 10.37 2.28 -13.71
C HIS A 405 11.63 2.75 -14.45
N ASN A 406 11.44 3.48 -15.55
CA ASN A 406 12.52 4.02 -16.37
C ASN A 406 13.13 5.34 -15.84
N GLY A 407 12.74 5.78 -14.64
CA GLY A 407 13.25 6.99 -13.97
C GLY A 407 12.38 8.23 -14.14
N GLY A 408 11.17 8.08 -14.68
CA GLY A 408 10.13 9.08 -14.67
C GLY A 408 9.51 9.28 -13.27
N PRO A 409 8.63 10.27 -13.12
CA PRO A 409 7.94 10.52 -11.85
C PRO A 409 6.97 9.37 -11.49
N PRO A 410 6.62 9.23 -10.20
CA PRO A 410 5.54 8.36 -9.76
C PRO A 410 4.17 8.86 -10.24
N LEU A 411 3.15 8.00 -10.17
CA LEU A 411 1.79 8.33 -10.62
C LEU A 411 1.24 9.55 -9.90
N MET A 412 1.49 9.68 -8.60
CA MET A 412 0.95 10.76 -7.76
C MET A 412 2.06 11.70 -7.31
N ARG A 413 1.94 12.99 -7.66
CA ARG A 413 2.91 14.01 -7.27
C ARG A 413 2.25 15.17 -6.53
N PRO A 414 2.61 15.42 -5.26
CA PRO A 414 2.04 16.54 -4.50
C PRO A 414 2.32 17.89 -5.18
N VAL A 415 1.35 18.80 -5.12
CA VAL A 415 1.48 20.19 -5.60
C VAL A 415 0.91 21.16 -4.56
N GLU A 416 0.98 22.47 -4.84
CA GLU A 416 0.39 23.49 -3.97
C GLU A 416 -1.12 23.25 -3.77
N GLY A 417 -1.56 23.34 -2.51
CA GLY A 417 -2.95 23.11 -2.09
C GLY A 417 -3.05 22.00 -1.05
N ASP A 418 -4.14 22.00 -0.26
CA ASP A 418 -4.36 20.96 0.75
C ASP A 418 -4.51 19.60 0.04
N TYR A 419 -3.56 18.68 0.21
CA TYR A 419 -3.60 17.34 -0.38
C TYR A 419 -3.79 17.29 -1.91
N HIS A 420 -3.44 18.36 -2.63
CA HIS A 420 -3.53 18.37 -4.09
C HIS A 420 -2.38 17.59 -4.71
N TYR A 421 -2.65 16.91 -5.82
CA TYR A 421 -1.62 16.21 -6.57
C TYR A 421 -1.90 16.19 -8.07
N LEU A 422 -0.82 16.02 -8.83
CA LEU A 422 -0.91 15.61 -10.22
C LEU A 422 -0.97 14.09 -10.29
N PHE A 423 -1.90 13.57 -11.09
CA PHE A 423 -1.98 12.16 -11.45
C PHE A 423 -1.46 11.97 -12.88
N GLY A 424 -0.20 11.52 -12.99
CA GLY A 424 0.64 11.69 -14.17
C GLY A 424 0.82 13.17 -14.52
N ASP A 425 0.78 13.50 -15.81
CA ASP A 425 0.85 14.88 -16.31
C ASP A 425 -0.50 15.44 -16.76
N SER A 426 -1.51 14.58 -16.89
CA SER A 426 -2.81 14.94 -17.47
C SER A 426 -3.78 15.50 -16.44
N PHE A 427 -3.79 14.98 -15.21
CA PHE A 427 -4.81 15.30 -14.22
C PHE A 427 -4.25 16.08 -13.04
N LEU A 428 -5.01 17.06 -12.56
CA LEU A 428 -4.92 17.57 -11.20
C LEU A 428 -6.10 17.08 -10.39
N VAL A 429 -5.81 16.52 -9.22
CA VAL A 429 -6.81 15.97 -8.30
C VAL A 429 -6.74 16.73 -6.97
N ALA A 430 -7.89 17.14 -6.46
CA ALA A 430 -8.00 17.92 -5.22
C ALA A 430 -8.98 17.28 -4.22
N PRO A 431 -8.60 16.19 -3.54
CA PRO A 431 -9.52 15.33 -2.78
C PRO A 431 -10.41 16.07 -1.77
N ILE A 432 -11.63 15.56 -1.61
CA ILE A 432 -12.58 15.99 -0.56
C ILE A 432 -12.32 15.14 0.68
N TYR A 433 -11.68 15.76 1.68
CA TYR A 433 -11.21 15.09 2.89
C TYR A 433 -11.99 15.49 4.16
N ARG A 434 -13.10 16.21 3.96
CA ARG A 434 -14.03 16.64 5.02
C ARG A 434 -15.45 16.39 4.54
N ASP A 435 -16.40 16.26 5.46
CA ASP A 435 -17.81 16.01 5.15
C ASP A 435 -18.54 17.25 4.56
N SER A 436 -17.99 17.79 3.48
CA SER A 436 -18.42 18.99 2.78
C SER A 436 -18.64 18.68 1.31
N LEU A 437 -19.52 19.43 0.65
CA LEU A 437 -19.60 19.46 -0.81
C LEU A 437 -18.71 20.56 -1.40
N GLU A 438 -18.37 21.58 -0.61
CA GLU A 438 -17.50 22.68 -1.04
C GLU A 438 -16.03 22.29 -0.95
N ARG A 439 -15.25 22.65 -1.99
CA ARG A 439 -13.80 22.47 -2.03
C ARG A 439 -13.11 23.65 -2.74
N GLU A 440 -12.11 24.22 -2.07
CA GLU A 440 -11.13 25.11 -2.71
C GLU A 440 -10.09 24.28 -3.47
N VAL A 441 -9.86 24.64 -4.74
CA VAL A 441 -8.93 23.99 -5.66
C VAL A 441 -7.89 24.99 -6.16
N HIS A 442 -6.62 24.59 -6.10
CA HIS A 442 -5.48 25.38 -6.58
C HIS A 442 -5.00 24.76 -7.89
N LEU A 443 -5.23 25.47 -9.00
CA LEU A 443 -4.74 25.06 -10.31
C LEU A 443 -3.35 25.69 -10.53
N PRO A 444 -2.31 24.90 -10.85
CA PRO A 444 -0.99 25.44 -11.20
C PRO A 444 -1.04 26.04 -12.61
N ALA A 445 0.07 26.65 -13.03
CA ALA A 445 0.20 27.24 -14.36
C ALA A 445 -0.17 26.24 -15.47
N GLY A 446 -0.97 26.69 -16.44
CA GLY A 446 -1.50 25.87 -17.53
C GLY A 446 -2.97 26.17 -17.81
N GLU A 447 -3.50 25.57 -18.87
CA GLU A 447 -4.93 25.62 -19.18
C GLU A 447 -5.57 24.30 -18.74
N TRP A 448 -6.68 24.41 -17.99
CA TRP A 448 -7.33 23.27 -17.34
C TRP A 448 -8.80 23.23 -17.70
N ARG A 449 -9.36 22.02 -17.83
CA ARG A 449 -10.79 21.77 -17.96
C ARG A 449 -11.27 20.94 -16.77
N TYR A 450 -12.48 21.17 -16.31
CA TYR A 450 -13.05 20.32 -15.27
C TYR A 450 -13.46 18.96 -15.86
N PHE A 451 -13.03 17.85 -15.27
CA PHE A 451 -13.13 16.53 -15.89
C PHE A 451 -14.57 16.09 -16.17
N PHE A 452 -15.52 16.44 -15.28
CA PHE A 452 -16.93 16.07 -15.40
C PHE A 452 -17.77 17.09 -16.20
N ASP A 453 -17.20 18.25 -16.53
CA ASP A 453 -17.79 19.25 -17.44
C ASP A 453 -16.66 20.06 -18.08
N ASP A 454 -16.22 19.60 -19.25
CA ASP A 454 -15.01 20.06 -19.93
C ASP A 454 -15.22 21.26 -20.85
N ARG A 455 -16.41 21.88 -20.83
CA ARG A 455 -16.80 22.95 -21.76
C ARG A 455 -15.98 24.23 -21.59
N GLU A 456 -15.55 24.52 -20.37
CA GLU A 456 -14.81 25.74 -20.04
C GLU A 456 -13.32 25.48 -19.82
N VAL A 457 -12.49 26.33 -20.41
CA VAL A 457 -11.05 26.39 -20.12
C VAL A 457 -10.80 27.37 -18.99
N ILE A 458 -10.04 26.94 -17.99
CA ILE A 458 -9.67 27.68 -16.80
C ILE A 458 -8.16 27.91 -16.85
N GLU A 459 -7.75 29.18 -16.93
CA GLU A 459 -6.34 29.56 -16.94
C GLU A 459 -5.77 29.58 -15.51
N GLY A 460 -4.74 28.77 -15.29
CA GLY A 460 -3.92 28.77 -14.07
C GLY A 460 -2.65 29.62 -14.22
N PRO A 461 -1.99 30.02 -13.12
CA PRO A 461 -2.29 29.63 -11.76
C PRO A 461 -3.48 30.39 -11.18
N THR A 462 -4.42 29.68 -10.56
CA THR A 462 -5.60 30.29 -9.95
C THR A 462 -6.14 29.47 -8.78
N LYS A 463 -6.97 30.09 -7.95
CA LYS A 463 -7.71 29.43 -6.86
C LYS A 463 -9.19 29.60 -7.11
N LEU A 464 -9.93 28.50 -7.02
CA LEU A 464 -11.37 28.48 -7.22
C LEU A 464 -12.04 27.66 -6.11
N THR A 465 -13.20 28.12 -5.67
CA THR A 465 -14.04 27.39 -4.70
C THR A 465 -15.33 27.02 -5.40
N ARG A 466 -15.66 25.73 -5.38
CA ARG A 466 -16.88 25.18 -6.00
C ARG A 466 -17.52 24.16 -5.08
N GLU A 467 -18.82 23.96 -5.26
CA GLU A 467 -19.53 22.81 -4.73
C GLU A 467 -19.43 21.65 -5.72
N TYR A 468 -19.14 20.46 -5.20
CA TYR A 468 -19.04 19.23 -5.95
C TYR A 468 -20.12 18.28 -5.41
N PRO A 469 -21.16 17.93 -6.19
CA PRO A 469 -22.16 16.96 -5.76
C PRO A 469 -21.54 15.58 -5.50
N LEU A 470 -22.29 14.63 -4.94
CA LEU A 470 -21.76 13.29 -4.64
C LEU A 470 -21.42 12.53 -5.93
N GLU A 471 -22.06 12.88 -7.03
CA GLU A 471 -21.84 12.31 -8.35
C GLU A 471 -20.63 12.92 -9.07
N GLU A 472 -19.90 13.84 -8.47
CA GLU A 472 -18.73 14.45 -9.09
C GLU A 472 -17.57 14.59 -8.11
N PHE A 473 -16.36 14.74 -8.65
CA PHE A 473 -15.15 14.85 -7.85
C PHE A 473 -14.24 15.95 -8.43
N PRO A 474 -13.55 16.76 -7.60
CA PRO A 474 -12.66 17.83 -8.04
C PRO A 474 -11.42 17.29 -8.77
N VAL A 475 -11.59 17.05 -10.07
CA VAL A 475 -10.56 16.59 -11.00
C VAL A 475 -10.55 17.50 -12.21
N TYR A 476 -9.36 17.92 -12.61
CA TYR A 476 -9.14 18.83 -13.72
C TYR A 476 -8.16 18.20 -14.70
N VAL A 477 -8.44 18.28 -15.99
CA VAL A 477 -7.56 17.78 -17.04
C VAL A 477 -6.84 18.95 -17.69
N ARG A 478 -5.55 18.79 -17.93
CA ARG A 478 -4.72 19.79 -18.60
C ARG A 478 -5.00 19.78 -20.11
N GLU A 479 -5.10 20.95 -20.73
CA GLU A 479 -5.07 21.05 -22.20
C GLU A 479 -3.77 20.44 -22.75
N GLY A 480 -3.89 19.78 -23.89
CA GLY A 480 -2.85 18.96 -24.49
C GLY A 480 -2.80 17.51 -24.00
N SER A 481 -3.68 17.09 -23.06
CA SER A 481 -3.65 15.72 -22.55
C SER A 481 -4.16 14.70 -23.56
N ILE A 482 -3.46 13.58 -23.65
CA ILE A 482 -3.92 12.33 -24.30
C ILE A 482 -4.02 11.29 -23.18
N VAL A 483 -5.23 10.79 -22.93
CA VAL A 483 -5.49 9.79 -21.89
C VAL A 483 -5.99 8.50 -22.55
N PRO A 484 -5.12 7.49 -22.73
CA PRO A 484 -5.56 6.17 -23.19
C PRO A 484 -6.37 5.47 -22.10
N MET A 485 -7.50 4.88 -22.49
CA MET A 485 -8.47 4.22 -21.62
C MET A 485 -9.02 2.95 -22.26
N ASP A 486 -9.41 1.97 -21.44
CA ASP A 486 -10.13 0.75 -21.85
C ASP A 486 -11.59 0.91 -21.45
N VAL A 487 -12.33 1.76 -22.17
CA VAL A 487 -13.72 2.14 -21.81
C VAL A 487 -14.69 0.98 -22.07
N LYS A 488 -15.43 0.60 -21.04
CA LYS A 488 -16.39 -0.53 -21.06
C LYS A 488 -17.80 -0.15 -20.67
N ARG A 489 -18.01 0.97 -19.98
CA ARG A 489 -19.30 1.34 -19.40
C ARG A 489 -19.66 2.79 -19.70
N ALA A 490 -20.71 2.99 -20.49
CA ALA A 490 -21.21 4.33 -20.82
C ALA A 490 -21.55 5.20 -19.59
N TYR A 491 -21.88 4.59 -18.45
CA TYR A 491 -22.20 5.33 -17.23
C TYR A 491 -20.98 5.92 -16.51
N THR A 492 -19.75 5.58 -16.89
CA THR A 492 -18.55 6.32 -16.40
C THR A 492 -18.49 7.73 -16.98
N GLY A 493 -19.27 8.02 -18.02
CA GLY A 493 -19.39 9.33 -18.63
C GLY A 493 -18.31 9.61 -19.69
N ILE A 494 -17.42 8.65 -19.94
CA ILE A 494 -16.42 8.69 -21.01
C ILE A 494 -16.80 7.67 -22.07
N GLY A 495 -16.86 8.09 -23.33
CA GLY A 495 -17.25 7.21 -24.43
C GLY A 495 -18.64 6.59 -24.26
N ASP A 496 -18.83 5.41 -24.85
CA ASP A 496 -20.05 4.61 -24.71
C ASP A 496 -19.73 3.11 -24.89
N ALA A 497 -20.75 2.25 -24.83
CA ALA A 497 -20.57 0.79 -24.95
C ALA A 497 -19.97 0.34 -26.30
N SER A 498 -19.96 1.19 -27.34
CA SER A 498 -19.28 0.88 -28.61
C SER A 498 -17.75 1.01 -28.53
N SER A 499 -17.24 1.56 -27.43
CA SER A 499 -15.80 1.66 -27.15
C SER A 499 -15.19 0.35 -26.65
N GLU A 500 -16.01 -0.60 -26.22
CA GLU A 500 -15.57 -1.88 -25.66
C GLU A 500 -14.69 -2.66 -26.66
N ASN A 501 -13.58 -3.24 -26.17
CA ASN A 501 -12.54 -3.92 -26.96
C ASN A 501 -11.68 -3.01 -27.85
N TYR A 502 -11.78 -1.68 -27.69
CA TYR A 502 -10.89 -0.73 -28.35
C TYR A 502 -10.16 0.13 -27.32
N LEU A 503 -8.90 0.44 -27.61
CA LEU A 503 -8.21 1.51 -26.92
C LEU A 503 -8.91 2.85 -27.23
N THR A 504 -9.50 3.45 -26.21
CA THR A 504 -10.15 4.75 -26.30
C THR A 504 -9.15 5.83 -25.96
N LEU A 505 -8.98 6.81 -26.86
CA LEU A 505 -8.12 7.97 -26.63
C LEU A 505 -8.99 9.14 -26.24
N ASN A 506 -9.01 9.49 -24.96
CA ASN A 506 -9.66 10.70 -24.49
C ASN A 506 -8.70 11.89 -24.68
N LEU A 507 -9.07 12.81 -25.57
CA LEU A 507 -8.20 13.86 -26.09
C LEU A 507 -8.67 15.24 -25.61
N TYR A 508 -7.75 16.02 -25.06
CA TYR A 508 -7.96 17.40 -24.66
C TYR A 508 -7.02 18.29 -25.48
N PRO A 509 -7.42 18.80 -26.65
CA PRO A 509 -6.49 19.43 -27.59
C PRO A 509 -5.92 20.76 -27.10
N ASP A 510 -4.59 20.94 -27.18
CA ASP A 510 -3.96 22.26 -27.09
C ASP A 510 -3.89 22.89 -28.49
N THR A 511 -4.40 24.11 -28.63
CA THR A 511 -4.35 24.86 -29.91
C THR A 511 -2.99 25.49 -30.20
N LYS A 512 -2.07 25.48 -29.23
CA LYS A 512 -0.78 26.17 -29.29
C LYS A 512 0.37 25.25 -29.68
N SER A 513 0.35 23.98 -29.25
CA SER A 513 1.44 23.03 -29.46
C SER A 513 0.93 21.60 -29.67
N PRO A 514 1.63 20.77 -30.47
CA PRO A 514 1.32 19.35 -30.54
C PRO A 514 1.64 18.66 -29.21
N SER A 515 0.89 17.62 -28.90
CA SER A 515 1.06 16.79 -27.71
C SER A 515 1.37 15.36 -28.07
N THR A 516 2.13 14.68 -27.21
CA THR A 516 2.49 13.27 -27.40
C THR A 516 2.33 12.48 -26.11
N PHE A 517 1.93 11.21 -26.23
CA PHE A 517 1.88 10.26 -25.13
C PHE A 517 2.54 8.95 -25.55
N GLU A 518 3.44 8.43 -24.72
CA GLU A 518 4.07 7.13 -24.91
C GLU A 518 3.20 6.06 -24.24
N PHE A 519 2.52 5.28 -25.06
CA PHE A 519 1.60 4.23 -24.64
C PHE A 519 2.33 2.89 -24.52
N HIS A 520 2.10 2.21 -23.41
CA HIS A 520 2.56 0.84 -23.16
C HIS A 520 1.38 -0.06 -22.85
N SER A 521 1.48 -1.32 -23.27
CA SER A 521 0.64 -2.41 -22.78
C SER A 521 1.43 -3.71 -22.68
N GLU A 522 1.00 -4.62 -21.81
CA GLU A 522 1.62 -5.95 -21.64
C GLU A 522 1.56 -6.81 -22.91
N GLU A 523 0.51 -6.62 -23.72
CA GLU A 523 0.33 -7.34 -24.99
C GLU A 523 1.20 -6.77 -26.14
N SER A 524 1.77 -5.58 -25.96
CA SER A 524 2.55 -4.91 -27.00
C SER A 524 4.03 -5.31 -26.96
N ALA A 525 4.63 -5.56 -28.13
CA ALA A 525 6.06 -5.89 -28.25
C ALA A 525 7.02 -4.68 -28.01
N GLY A 526 6.48 -3.51 -27.67
CA GLY A 526 7.21 -2.24 -27.46
C GLY A 526 6.27 -1.02 -27.40
N PRO A 527 6.77 0.15 -27.01
CA PRO A 527 5.94 1.36 -26.87
C PRO A 527 5.28 1.79 -28.19
N GLY A 528 4.03 2.22 -28.09
CA GLY A 528 3.33 2.97 -29.14
C GLY A 528 3.43 4.47 -28.84
N LEU A 529 3.84 5.28 -29.82
CA LEU A 529 3.80 6.74 -29.69
C LEU A 529 2.48 7.27 -30.25
N ILE A 530 1.72 7.98 -29.42
CA ILE A 530 0.48 8.66 -29.82
C ILE A 530 0.78 10.16 -29.95
N GLU A 531 0.53 10.73 -31.13
CA GLU A 531 0.70 12.16 -31.40
C GLU A 531 -0.65 12.82 -31.71
N MET A 532 -0.95 13.93 -31.02
CA MET A 532 -2.05 14.84 -31.33
C MET A 532 -1.44 16.13 -31.90
N LYS A 533 -1.79 16.47 -33.15
CA LYS A 533 -1.19 17.56 -33.91
C LYS A 533 -2.06 18.79 -34.01
#